data_AF-A0A1H2CY52-F1
#
_entry.id   AF-A0A1H2CY52-F1
#
_cell.length_a   1.000
_cell.length_b   1.000
_cell.length_c   1.000
_cell.angle_alpha   90.00
_cell.angle_beta   90.00
_cell.angle_gamma   90.00
#
_symmetry.space_group_name_H-M   'P 1'
#
loop_
_entity.id
_entity.type
_entity.pdbx_description
1 polymer ?
#
loop_
_entity_poly.entity_id
_entity_poly.type
_entity_poly.pdbx_seq_one_letter_code
_entity_poly.pdbx_strand_id
1 'polypeptide(L)'
;MTDVEQPPETTPPPETAPAAEVPGRTTDIVPGPGGVMTDEVGVVTGELTLRTEFADGEAVVRVQYKEAEEWYVVTGGRVKLADPTDLDAVHTLAVGLLHRPEG
;
A
#
# COMPACT_ATOMS: atom_id res chain seq x y z
N MET A 1 -11.61 -20.55 -35.55
CA MET A 1 -12.54 -19.91 -34.60
C MET A 1 -12.40 -20.61 -33.26
N THR A 2 -11.43 -20.17 -32.48
CA THR A 2 -11.48 -19.98 -31.03
C THR A 2 -10.12 -19.37 -30.72
N ASP A 3 -10.15 -18.05 -30.68
CA ASP A 3 -9.13 -17.22 -30.09
C ASP A 3 -9.21 -17.45 -28.58
N VAL A 4 -8.20 -18.10 -28.01
CA VAL A 4 -7.93 -18.09 -26.56
C VAL A 4 -6.73 -17.18 -26.42
N GLU A 5 -6.99 -15.87 -26.41
CA GLU A 5 -6.02 -14.89 -25.96
C GLU A 5 -5.75 -15.16 -24.47
N GLN A 6 -4.52 -15.57 -24.21
CA GLN A 6 -4.02 -15.96 -22.90
C GLN A 6 -4.05 -14.77 -21.92
N PRO A 7 -4.25 -15.00 -20.61
CA PRO A 7 -4.21 -13.95 -19.59
C PRO A 7 -2.84 -13.23 -19.59
N PRO A 8 -2.77 -11.93 -19.24
CA PRO A 8 -1.53 -11.20 -19.24
C PRO A 8 -0.53 -11.79 -18.24
N GLU A 9 0.70 -11.89 -18.72
CA GLU A 9 1.91 -12.45 -18.15
C GLU A 9 2.20 -11.88 -16.73
N THR A 10 2.21 -12.73 -15.71
CA THR A 10 2.83 -12.40 -14.41
C THR A 10 4.34 -12.54 -14.59
N THR A 11 5.01 -11.46 -14.96
CA THR A 11 6.46 -11.38 -14.87
C THR A 11 6.83 -11.24 -13.38
N PRO A 12 7.56 -12.19 -12.76
CA PRO A 12 8.05 -11.98 -11.41
C PRO A 12 9.24 -10.99 -11.46
N PRO A 13 9.24 -9.89 -10.68
CA PRO A 13 10.45 -9.15 -10.41
C PRO A 13 11.31 -9.90 -9.34
N PRO A 14 12.62 -9.60 -9.27
CA PRO A 14 13.62 -10.48 -8.67
C PRO A 14 13.57 -10.49 -7.14
N GLU A 15 13.76 -11.68 -6.57
CA GLU A 15 14.29 -11.89 -5.22
C GLU A 15 15.58 -11.06 -5.08
N THR A 16 15.60 -10.02 -4.22
CA THR A 16 16.74 -9.51 -3.42
C THR A 16 16.47 -8.08 -2.92
N ALA A 17 16.20 -7.94 -1.63
CA ALA A 17 16.99 -7.14 -0.69
C ALA A 17 16.29 -7.17 0.68
N PRO A 18 17.01 -7.26 1.82
CA PRO A 18 16.40 -6.87 3.08
C PRO A 18 15.94 -5.44 2.88
N ALA A 19 14.62 -5.22 2.91
CA ALA A 19 14.05 -3.88 2.83
C ALA A 19 14.80 -3.06 3.88
N ALA A 20 15.72 -2.20 3.43
CA ALA A 20 16.41 -1.28 4.32
C ALA A 20 15.32 -0.69 5.19
N GLU A 21 15.46 -0.84 6.51
CA GLU A 21 14.43 -0.50 7.48
C GLU A 21 14.27 1.03 7.50
N VAL A 22 13.69 1.58 6.42
CA VAL A 22 13.30 2.97 6.33
C VAL A 22 12.30 3.15 7.46
N PRO A 23 12.51 4.13 8.37
CA PRO A 23 11.62 4.35 9.49
C PRO A 23 10.21 4.51 8.95
N GLY A 24 9.38 3.53 9.29
CA GLY A 24 8.04 3.39 8.74
C GLY A 24 7.16 2.68 9.74
N ARG A 25 5.86 2.95 9.66
CA ARG A 25 4.83 2.32 10.48
C ARG A 25 4.03 1.36 9.62
N THR A 26 3.78 0.18 10.15
CA THR A 26 3.06 -0.88 9.44
C THR A 26 1.91 -1.37 10.30
N THR A 27 0.74 -1.54 9.69
CA THR A 27 -0.48 -2.04 10.35
C THR A 27 -1.28 -2.88 9.35
N ASP A 28 -1.77 -4.05 9.80
CA ASP A 28 -2.69 -4.86 9.02
C ASP A 28 -4.10 -4.25 9.05
N ILE A 29 -4.74 -4.18 7.88
CA ILE A 29 -6.06 -3.59 7.69
C ILE A 29 -6.95 -4.47 6.79
N VAL A 30 -8.24 -4.44 7.06
CA VAL A 30 -9.30 -4.82 6.12
C VAL A 30 -10.01 -3.56 5.60
N PRO A 31 -9.83 -3.16 4.32
CA PRO A 31 -10.63 -2.13 3.69
C PRO A 31 -12.13 -2.43 3.61
N GLY A 32 -12.93 -1.37 3.63
CA GLY A 32 -14.39 -1.45 3.44
C GLY A 32 -14.84 -1.70 1.99
N PRO A 33 -16.15 -1.64 1.70
CA PRO A 33 -16.76 -2.09 0.43
C PRO A 33 -16.39 -1.29 -0.85
N GLY A 34 -15.37 -0.44 -0.81
CA GLY A 34 -14.78 0.23 -1.97
C GLY A 34 -13.30 -0.13 -2.21
N GLY A 35 -12.70 -0.93 -1.34
CA GLY A 35 -11.27 -1.23 -1.38
C GLY A 35 -10.38 -0.01 -1.12
N VAL A 36 -9.10 -0.17 -1.41
CA VAL A 36 -8.10 0.92 -1.43
C VAL A 36 -7.75 1.20 -2.89
N MET A 37 -7.84 2.46 -3.30
CA MET A 37 -7.41 2.86 -4.64
C MET A 37 -5.90 3.09 -4.65
N THR A 38 -5.19 2.45 -5.58
CA THR A 38 -3.75 2.53 -5.78
C THR A 38 -3.41 3.06 -7.17
N ASP A 39 -2.24 3.67 -7.30
CA ASP A 39 -1.81 4.32 -8.55
C ASP A 39 -1.54 3.30 -9.67
N GLU A 40 -1.11 2.09 -9.30
CA GLU A 40 -0.59 1.07 -10.23
C GLU A 40 -1.67 0.08 -10.70
N VAL A 41 -2.47 -0.45 -9.78
CA VAL A 41 -3.39 -1.57 -10.05
C VAL A 41 -4.87 -1.22 -9.87
N GLY A 42 -5.18 0.02 -9.50
CA GLY A 42 -6.55 0.47 -9.26
C GLY A 42 -7.07 0.05 -7.89
N VAL A 43 -8.18 -0.68 -7.82
CA VAL A 43 -8.81 -1.00 -6.52
C VAL A 43 -8.29 -2.34 -5.98
N VAL A 44 -7.77 -2.30 -4.75
CA VAL A 44 -7.29 -3.46 -4.00
C VAL A 44 -8.23 -3.76 -2.84
N THR A 45 -8.61 -5.03 -2.63
CA THR A 45 -9.58 -5.47 -1.61
C THR A 45 -9.08 -6.70 -0.86
N GLY A 46 -9.65 -7.02 0.30
CA GLY A 46 -9.27 -8.20 1.10
C GLY A 46 -8.41 -7.84 2.30
N GLU A 47 -7.59 -8.75 2.81
CA GLU A 47 -6.64 -8.45 3.89
C GLU A 47 -5.39 -7.78 3.33
N LEU A 48 -5.08 -6.58 3.79
CA LEU A 48 -3.95 -5.78 3.35
C LEU A 48 -3.02 -5.46 4.52
N THR A 49 -1.75 -5.27 4.21
CA THR A 49 -0.81 -4.64 5.14
C THR A 49 -0.55 -3.23 4.65
N LEU A 50 -0.84 -2.23 5.48
CA LEU A 50 -0.58 -0.82 5.20
C LEU A 50 0.77 -0.43 5.79
N ARG A 51 1.59 0.28 5.00
CA ARG A 51 2.85 0.86 5.44
C ARG A 51 2.86 2.35 5.14
N THR A 52 3.34 3.14 6.10
CA THR A 52 3.64 4.55 5.91
C THR A 52 5.12 4.76 6.16
N GLU A 53 5.84 5.20 5.14
CA GLU A 53 7.28 5.45 5.18
C GLU A 53 7.57 6.93 4.93
N PHE A 54 8.63 7.44 5.57
CA PHE A 54 9.11 8.80 5.32
C PHE A 54 10.35 8.75 4.42
N ALA A 55 10.27 9.39 3.26
CA ALA A 55 11.36 9.50 2.30
C ALA A 55 11.34 10.89 1.64
N ASP A 56 12.51 11.49 1.44
CA ASP A 56 12.67 12.73 0.67
C ASP A 56 11.79 13.92 1.14
N GLY A 57 11.45 13.99 2.44
CA GLY A 57 10.58 15.04 2.99
C GLY A 57 9.07 14.75 2.86
N GLU A 58 8.70 13.56 2.40
CA GLU A 58 7.32 13.15 2.18
C GLU A 58 7.01 11.85 2.92
N ALA A 59 5.82 11.76 3.51
CA ALA A 59 5.25 10.49 3.90
C ALA A 59 4.55 9.85 2.70
N VAL A 60 4.86 8.58 2.46
CA VAL A 60 4.26 7.77 1.40
C VAL A 60 3.51 6.61 2.05
N VAL A 61 2.23 6.52 1.74
CA VAL A 61 1.35 5.42 2.15
C VAL A 61 1.33 4.38 1.03
N ARG A 62 1.68 3.16 1.40
CA ARG A 62 1.63 1.98 0.54
C ARG A 62 0.77 0.90 1.17
N VAL A 63 0.24 0.02 0.34
CA VAL A 63 -0.46 -1.19 0.75
C VAL A 63 0.09 -2.37 -0.02
N GLN A 64 0.17 -3.51 0.63
CA GLN A 64 0.34 -4.80 -0.01
C GLN A 64 -0.83 -5.70 0.34
N TYR A 65 -1.06 -6.74 -0.45
CA TYR A 65 -1.81 -7.89 0.08
C TYR A 65 -1.04 -8.46 1.27
N LYS A 66 -1.75 -8.89 2.31
CA LYS A 66 -1.13 -9.49 3.49
C LYS A 66 -0.16 -10.60 3.08
N GLU A 67 1.06 -10.57 3.61
CA GLU A 67 2.16 -11.51 3.32
C GLU A 67 2.67 -11.54 1.87
N ALA A 68 2.17 -10.68 0.98
CA ALA A 68 2.78 -10.48 -0.34
C ALA A 68 4.13 -9.76 -0.24
N GLU A 69 4.87 -9.74 -1.34
CA GLU A 69 6.15 -9.02 -1.42
C GLU A 69 5.98 -7.63 -2.08
N GLU A 70 4.89 -7.46 -2.83
CA GLU A 70 4.65 -6.29 -3.66
C GLU A 70 3.84 -5.22 -2.94
N TRP A 71 4.36 -3.99 -2.96
CA TRP A 71 3.76 -2.82 -2.35
C TRP A 71 3.27 -1.85 -3.41
N TYR A 72 2.01 -1.42 -3.30
CA TYR A 72 1.37 -0.45 -4.18
C TYR A 72 1.17 0.88 -3.47
N VAL A 73 1.38 1.99 -4.18
CA VAL A 73 1.16 3.32 -3.60
C VAL A 73 -0.34 3.62 -3.57
N VAL A 74 -0.85 4.02 -2.40
CA VAL A 74 -2.23 4.47 -2.26
C VAL A 74 -2.39 5.79 -3.02
N THR A 75 -3.45 5.90 -3.83
CA THR A 75 -3.72 7.14 -4.56
C THR A 75 -4.00 8.28 -3.59
N GLY A 76 -3.27 9.39 -3.76
CA GLY A 76 -3.30 10.51 -2.82
C GLY A 76 -2.56 10.23 -1.49
N GLY A 77 -1.92 9.09 -1.35
CA GLY A 77 -1.16 8.68 -0.17
C GLY A 77 0.23 9.31 -0.06
N ARG A 78 0.55 10.37 -0.81
CA ARG A 78 1.81 11.12 -0.69
C ARG A 78 1.52 12.47 -0.06
N VAL A 79 2.22 12.80 1.02
CA VAL A 79 2.05 14.07 1.73
C VAL A 79 3.39 14.61 2.18
N LYS A 80 3.62 15.91 1.96
CA LYS A 80 4.79 16.60 2.52
C LYS A 80 4.68 16.69 4.02
N LEU A 81 5.72 16.27 4.74
CA LEU A 81 5.81 16.46 6.17
C LEU A 81 6.87 17.50 6.49
N ALA A 82 6.50 18.47 7.33
CA ALA A 82 7.44 19.46 7.84
C ALA A 82 8.38 18.86 8.91
N ASP A 83 7.87 17.90 9.69
CA ASP A 83 8.62 17.18 10.71
C ASP A 83 8.41 15.66 10.58
N PRO A 84 9.48 14.84 10.62
CA PRO A 84 9.36 13.38 10.52
C PRO A 84 8.64 12.74 11.73
N THR A 85 8.49 13.44 12.86
CA THR A 85 7.73 12.97 14.02
C THR A 85 6.24 12.88 13.72
N ASP A 86 5.74 13.67 12.76
CA ASP A 86 4.33 13.63 12.32
C ASP A 86 3.98 12.35 11.53
N LEU A 87 4.96 11.50 11.20
CA LEU A 87 4.74 10.25 10.46
C LEU A 87 3.73 9.32 11.16
N ASP A 88 3.76 9.28 12.50
CA ASP A 88 2.83 8.46 13.31
C ASP A 88 1.38 8.95 13.18
N ALA A 89 1.19 10.28 13.13
CA ALA A 89 -0.12 10.88 12.92
C ALA A 89 -0.65 10.58 11.51
N VAL A 90 0.19 10.70 10.48
CA VAL A 90 -0.19 10.33 9.10
C VAL A 90 -0.56 8.86 9.03
N HIS A 91 0.23 7.99 9.64
CA HIS A 91 -0.06 6.56 9.68
C HIS A 91 -1.40 6.26 10.35
N THR A 92 -1.64 6.85 11.53
CA THR A 92 -2.89 6.67 12.27
C THR A 92 -4.10 7.16 11.47
N LEU A 93 -3.97 8.29 10.78
CA LEU A 93 -5.02 8.81 9.90
C LEU A 93 -5.27 7.88 8.70
N ALA A 94 -4.21 7.40 8.05
CA ALA A 94 -4.33 6.47 6.93
C ALA A 94 -5.02 5.16 7.34
N VAL A 95 -4.62 4.58 8.47
CA VAL A 95 -5.28 3.40 9.04
C VAL A 95 -6.74 3.71 9.37
N GLY A 96 -7.04 4.82 10.05
CA GLY A 96 -8.41 5.17 10.43
C GLY A 96 -9.34 5.43 9.24
N LEU A 97 -8.81 5.91 8.10
CA LEU A 97 -9.57 6.14 6.89
C LEU A 97 -9.83 4.86 6.10
N LEU A 98 -8.84 3.97 6.04
CA LEU A 98 -8.87 2.80 5.17
C LEU A 98 -9.35 1.54 5.88
N HIS A 99 -9.06 1.37 7.17
CA HIS A 99 -9.47 0.21 7.93
C HIS A 99 -10.97 0.28 8.27
N ARG A 100 -11.79 -0.46 7.52
CA ARG A 100 -13.25 -0.52 7.72
C ARG A 100 -13.74 -1.97 7.60
N PRO A 101 -13.51 -2.80 8.64
CA PRO A 101 -13.87 -4.23 8.60
C PRO A 101 -15.37 -4.50 8.61
N GLU A 102 -16.19 -3.55 9.08
CA GLU A 102 -17.66 -3.66 9.18
C GLU A 102 -18.40 -2.85 8.09
N GLY A 103 -17.68 -2.40 7.05
CA GLY A 103 -18.17 -1.42 6.08
C GLY A 103 -19.40 -1.84 5.27
#